data_AF-A0A5C7MUV2-F1
#
_entry.id   AF-A0A5C7MUV2-F1
#
_cell.length_a   1.000
_cell.length_b   1.000
_cell.length_c   1.000
_cell.angle_alpha   90.00
_cell.angle_beta   90.00
_cell.angle_gamma   90.00
#
_symmetry.space_group_name_H-M   'P 1'
#
loop_
_entity.id
_entity.type
_entity.pdbx_description
1 polymer ?
#
loop_
_entity_poly.entity_id
_entity_poly.type
_entity_poly.pdbx_seq_one_letter_code
_entity_poly.pdbx_strand_id
1 'polypeptide(L)'
;MNADFRQFIPLFSNMAMPLLAGLIYFALAKYVRQIGPMRTLITGELTYKGAYLGFLFFGIYLASRPFQLLFPHPWPLILSGLREFCMIAVFGPAVFLAMLSLVFGAENIPRRVIQAVVGLGVLLGLVFIVVNIFAIGGSEPIFQVGRLTAHDGLWFKNPDASRRSFMWILFAVRFVDPVLLVFLAGTVVLWHARNYPVEKRMLYDNMPIKLYLLGASCYSFALSMLTTGLLYVVNGLPNQWWVYYAGALLAGFLETASLALPMKKHVQVSEHL
;
A
#
# COMPACT_ATOMS: atom_id res chain seq x y z
N MET A 1 0.34 -35.61 -3.47
CA MET A 1 0.64 -34.25 -2.94
C MET A 1 0.22 -34.24 -1.48
N ASN A 2 1.18 -34.29 -0.54
CA ASN A 2 0.95 -34.54 0.89
C ASN A 2 0.04 -33.46 1.53
N ALA A 3 -0.77 -33.87 2.52
CA ALA A 3 -1.68 -33.00 3.25
C ALA A 3 -0.98 -31.76 3.86
N ASP A 4 0.29 -31.91 4.24
CA ASP A 4 1.12 -30.82 4.78
C ASP A 4 1.39 -29.72 3.74
N PHE A 5 1.59 -30.08 2.48
CA PHE A 5 1.84 -29.11 1.40
C PHE A 5 0.59 -28.29 1.07
N ARG A 6 -0.61 -28.84 1.31
CA ARG A 6 -1.89 -28.12 1.13
C ARG A 6 -2.09 -27.04 2.21
N GLN A 7 -1.54 -27.22 3.40
CA GLN A 7 -1.62 -26.22 4.49
C GLN A 7 -0.50 -25.17 4.44
N PHE A 8 0.64 -25.52 3.82
CA PHE A 8 1.77 -24.61 3.67
C PHE A 8 1.43 -23.33 2.89
N ILE A 9 0.77 -23.46 1.74
CA ILE A 9 0.45 -22.31 0.87
C ILE A 9 -0.48 -21.30 1.56
N PRO A 10 -1.61 -21.69 2.19
CA PRO A 10 -2.44 -20.76 2.97
C PRO A 10 -1.70 -20.09 4.12
N LEU A 11 -0.88 -20.84 4.86
CA LEU A 11 -0.11 -20.30 5.97
C LEU A 11 0.93 -19.27 5.50
N PHE A 12 1.70 -19.59 4.47
CA PHE A 12 2.69 -18.69 3.92
C PHE A 12 2.07 -17.41 3.36
N SER A 13 1.00 -17.55 2.57
CA SER A 13 0.31 -16.41 1.94
C SER A 13 -0.44 -15.50 2.91
N ASN A 14 -0.97 -16.04 4.01
CA ASN A 14 -1.80 -15.28 4.95
C ASN A 14 -1.10 -14.87 6.23
N MET A 15 0.03 -15.50 6.57
CA MET A 15 0.80 -15.16 7.77
C MET A 15 2.19 -14.62 7.41
N ALA A 16 3.03 -15.42 6.77
CA ALA A 16 4.45 -15.09 6.59
C ALA A 16 4.65 -13.90 5.64
N MET A 17 4.08 -13.96 4.43
CA MET A 17 4.20 -12.88 3.45
C MET A 17 3.71 -11.52 3.97
N PRO A 18 2.50 -11.38 4.53
CA PRO A 18 2.03 -10.09 5.04
C PRO A 18 2.88 -9.57 6.21
N LEU A 19 3.37 -10.44 7.09
CA LEU A 19 4.28 -10.03 8.17
C LEU A 19 5.60 -9.50 7.62
N LEU A 20 6.24 -10.24 6.71
CA LEU A 20 7.50 -9.81 6.08
C LEU A 20 7.33 -8.49 5.34
N ALA A 21 6.24 -8.35 4.59
CA ALA A 21 5.91 -7.11 3.91
C ALA A 21 5.73 -5.95 4.91
N GLY A 22 4.94 -6.17 5.96
CA GLY A 22 4.73 -5.15 7.00
C GLY A 22 6.02 -4.72 7.70
N LEU A 23 6.92 -5.65 8.00
CA LEU A 23 8.22 -5.35 8.60
C LEU A 23 9.11 -4.50 7.69
N ILE A 24 9.12 -4.76 6.37
CA ILE A 24 9.85 -3.91 5.41
C ILE A 24 9.31 -2.48 5.45
N TYR A 25 7.99 -2.30 5.46
CA TYR A 25 7.40 -0.96 5.51
C TYR A 25 7.60 -0.26 6.85
N PHE A 26 7.63 -0.97 7.97
CA PHE A 26 8.05 -0.38 9.25
C PHE A 26 9.53 0.06 9.23
N ALA A 27 10.41 -0.74 8.63
CA ALA A 27 11.81 -0.36 8.46
C ALA A 27 11.94 0.90 7.57
N LEU A 28 11.19 0.97 6.47
CA LEU A 28 11.12 2.15 5.60
C LEU A 28 10.58 3.37 6.32
N ALA A 29 9.52 3.23 7.14
CA ALA A 29 8.97 4.32 7.95
C ALA A 29 10.01 4.86 8.94
N LYS A 30 10.73 3.97 9.63
CA LYS A 30 11.83 4.34 10.53
C LYS A 30 12.95 5.05 9.77
N TYR A 31 13.35 4.51 8.61
CA TYR A 31 14.40 5.08 7.78
C TYR A 31 14.04 6.48 7.29
N VAL A 32 12.85 6.67 6.72
CA VAL A 32 12.36 7.98 6.28
C VAL A 32 12.31 8.99 7.42
N ARG A 33 11.86 8.59 8.62
CA ARG A 33 11.85 9.48 9.78
C ARG A 33 13.26 9.94 10.17
N GLN A 34 14.28 9.08 9.99
CA GLN A 34 15.67 9.42 10.27
C GLN A 34 16.27 10.34 9.21
N ILE A 35 16.00 10.08 7.91
CA ILE A 35 16.58 10.88 6.82
C ILE A 35 15.82 12.17 6.51
N GLY A 36 14.55 12.25 6.92
CA GLY A 36 13.66 13.38 6.65
C GLY A 36 14.27 14.73 7.06
N PRO A 37 14.70 14.94 8.31
CA PRO A 37 15.28 16.21 8.75
C PRO A 37 16.50 16.67 7.94
N MET A 38 17.27 15.74 7.37
CA MET A 38 18.46 16.04 6.57
C MET A 38 18.14 16.36 5.10
N ARG A 39 16.97 15.96 4.60
CA ARG A 39 16.61 16.02 3.17
C ARG A 39 15.36 16.85 2.87
N THR A 40 14.63 17.31 3.89
CA THR A 40 13.45 18.17 3.77
C THR A 40 13.72 19.44 2.97
N LEU A 41 14.94 19.99 3.06
CA LEU A 41 15.38 21.16 2.28
C LEU A 41 15.34 20.93 0.76
N ILE A 42 15.42 19.68 0.30
CA ILE A 42 15.52 19.34 -1.13
C ILE A 42 14.16 18.95 -1.70
N THR A 43 13.34 18.21 -0.95
CA THR A 43 12.10 17.59 -1.45
C THR A 43 10.82 18.02 -0.72
N GLY A 44 10.92 18.87 0.29
CA GLY A 44 9.79 19.43 1.03
C GLY A 44 9.28 18.55 2.18
N GLU A 45 8.68 19.20 3.19
CA GLU A 45 8.22 18.54 4.41
C GLU A 45 7.04 17.59 4.18
N LEU A 46 6.10 17.98 3.31
CA LEU A 46 4.91 17.19 2.99
C LEU A 46 5.28 15.83 2.36
N THR A 47 6.36 15.78 1.58
CA THR A 47 6.89 14.55 0.98
C THR A 47 7.31 13.54 2.04
N TYR A 48 8.14 13.92 3.00
CA TYR A 48 8.64 13.00 4.02
C TYR A 48 7.61 12.67 5.09
N LYS A 49 6.74 13.62 5.47
CA LYS A 49 5.61 13.33 6.36
C LYS A 49 4.62 12.36 5.69
N GLY A 50 4.27 12.60 4.42
CA GLY A 50 3.40 11.73 3.65
C GLY A 50 3.99 10.34 3.44
N ALA A 51 5.28 10.25 3.07
CA ALA A 51 5.98 8.96 2.95
C ALA A 51 6.04 8.20 4.28
N TYR A 52 6.34 8.89 5.39
CA TYR A 52 6.32 8.27 6.72
C TYR A 52 4.94 7.70 7.07
N LEU A 53 3.88 8.49 6.91
CA LEU A 53 2.52 8.05 7.18
C LEU A 53 2.12 6.89 6.25
N GLY A 54 2.42 7.01 4.95
CA GLY A 54 2.19 5.95 3.98
C GLY A 54 2.83 4.63 4.42
N PHE A 55 4.15 4.63 4.68
CA PHE A 55 4.85 3.42 5.10
C PHE A 55 4.37 2.89 6.45
N LEU A 56 4.09 3.76 7.42
CA LEU A 56 3.60 3.33 8.72
C LEU A 56 2.24 2.62 8.62
N PHE A 57 1.26 3.27 7.98
CA PHE A 57 -0.10 2.73 7.89
C PHE A 57 -0.18 1.53 6.94
N PHE A 58 0.64 1.50 5.90
CA PHE A 58 0.75 0.33 5.04
C PHE A 58 1.43 -0.85 5.76
N GLY A 59 2.44 -0.58 6.57
CA GLY A 59 3.04 -1.56 7.47
C GLY A 59 2.02 -2.16 8.45
N ILE A 60 1.22 -1.31 9.09
CA ILE A 60 0.10 -1.74 9.96
C ILE A 60 -0.90 -2.59 9.17
N TYR A 61 -1.33 -2.13 8.00
CA TYR A 61 -2.27 -2.85 7.14
C TYR A 61 -1.76 -4.26 6.83
N LEU A 62 -0.49 -4.41 6.45
CA LEU A 62 0.09 -5.69 6.07
C LEU A 62 0.30 -6.58 7.31
N ALA A 63 0.98 -6.08 8.34
CA ALA A 63 1.35 -6.85 9.53
C ALA A 63 0.14 -7.27 10.40
N SER A 64 -1.01 -6.62 10.24
CA SER A 64 -2.24 -6.95 10.98
C SER A 64 -3.05 -8.09 10.36
N ARG A 65 -2.72 -8.58 9.15
CA ARG A 65 -3.42 -9.72 8.53
C ARG A 65 -3.44 -10.98 9.41
N PRO A 66 -2.33 -11.46 9.99
CA PRO A 66 -2.35 -12.65 10.83
C PRO A 66 -3.27 -12.47 12.04
N PHE A 67 -3.30 -11.28 12.62
CA PHE A 67 -4.19 -10.97 13.75
C PHE A 67 -5.65 -11.08 13.36
N GLN A 68 -6.03 -10.68 12.13
CA GLN A 68 -7.38 -10.85 11.60
C GLN A 68 -7.87 -12.30 11.64
N LEU A 69 -6.94 -13.25 11.55
CA LEU A 69 -7.25 -14.66 11.37
C LEU A 69 -7.38 -15.44 12.68
N LEU A 70 -7.05 -14.83 13.82
CA LEU A 70 -6.92 -15.52 15.10
C LEU A 70 -8.25 -16.02 15.69
N PHE A 71 -9.35 -15.31 15.40
CA PHE A 71 -10.65 -15.56 16.01
C PHE A 71 -11.77 -15.57 14.97
N PRO A 72 -12.89 -16.28 15.23
CA PRO A 72 -14.05 -16.26 14.36
C PRO A 72 -14.76 -14.90 14.38
N HIS A 73 -15.82 -14.77 13.58
CA HIS A 73 -16.69 -13.59 13.53
C HIS A 73 -17.10 -13.14 14.95
N PRO A 74 -17.05 -11.84 15.28
CA PRO A 74 -16.89 -10.66 14.40
C PRO A 74 -15.44 -10.21 14.16
N TRP A 75 -14.44 -10.96 14.62
CA TRP A 75 -13.06 -10.50 14.61
C TRP A 75 -12.48 -10.18 13.20
N PRO A 76 -12.72 -11.03 12.17
CA PRO A 76 -12.30 -10.71 10.81
C PRO A 76 -12.93 -9.43 10.25
N LEU A 77 -14.16 -9.11 10.66
CA LEU A 77 -14.85 -7.87 10.26
C LEU A 77 -14.16 -6.65 10.86
N ILE A 78 -13.91 -6.65 12.18
CA ILE A 78 -13.32 -5.51 12.89
C ILE A 78 -11.94 -5.20 12.33
N LEU A 79 -11.06 -6.21 12.26
CA LEU A 79 -9.70 -5.99 11.79
C LEU A 79 -9.66 -5.71 10.29
N SER A 80 -10.48 -6.36 9.45
CA SER A 80 -10.54 -6.00 8.03
C SER A 80 -11.04 -4.56 7.84
N GLY A 81 -12.05 -4.13 8.60
CA GLY A 81 -12.58 -2.77 8.52
C GLY A 81 -11.54 -1.72 8.91
N LEU A 82 -10.85 -1.92 10.03
CA LEU A 82 -9.78 -1.02 10.48
C LEU A 82 -8.62 -0.96 9.48
N ARG A 83 -8.20 -2.12 8.97
CA ARG A 83 -7.12 -2.23 7.99
C ARG A 83 -7.46 -1.44 6.74
N GLU A 84 -8.59 -1.74 6.13
CA GLU A 84 -9.02 -1.12 4.87
C GLU A 84 -9.25 0.38 5.06
N PHE A 85 -9.81 0.80 6.19
CA PHE A 85 -9.92 2.21 6.53
C PHE A 85 -8.55 2.90 6.57
N CYS A 86 -7.56 2.32 7.26
CA CYS A 86 -6.20 2.87 7.29
C CYS A 86 -5.57 2.95 5.89
N MET A 87 -5.83 1.94 5.05
CA MET A 87 -5.29 1.90 3.68
C MET A 87 -5.90 2.99 2.79
N ILE A 88 -7.23 3.16 2.86
CA ILE A 88 -8.00 4.08 2.02
C ILE A 88 -7.93 5.51 2.59
N ALA A 89 -8.20 5.70 3.88
CA ALA A 89 -8.27 7.03 4.47
C ALA A 89 -6.91 7.69 4.72
N VAL A 90 -5.84 6.90 4.82
CA VAL A 90 -4.50 7.42 5.17
C VAL A 90 -3.46 7.09 4.12
N PHE A 91 -3.22 5.81 3.83
CA PHE A 91 -2.11 5.41 2.96
C PHE A 91 -2.24 5.96 1.52
N GLY A 92 -3.36 5.73 0.84
CA GLY A 92 -3.57 6.21 -0.53
C GLY A 92 -3.40 7.73 -0.66
N PRO A 93 -4.13 8.54 0.14
CA PRO A 93 -3.98 9.99 0.19
C PRO A 93 -2.55 10.44 0.52
N ALA A 94 -1.90 9.83 1.51
CA ALA A 94 -0.57 10.22 1.95
C ALA A 94 0.50 9.95 0.88
N VAL A 95 0.44 8.79 0.21
CA VAL A 95 1.33 8.46 -0.89
C VAL A 95 1.10 9.41 -2.07
N PHE A 96 -0.15 9.63 -2.45
CA PHE A 96 -0.47 10.52 -3.57
C PHE A 96 0.04 11.94 -3.34
N LEU A 97 -0.23 12.51 -2.17
CA LEU A 97 0.23 13.85 -1.81
C LEU A 97 1.75 13.91 -1.65
N ALA A 98 2.40 12.87 -1.14
CA ALA A 98 3.86 12.80 -1.07
C ALA A 98 4.49 12.83 -2.47
N MET A 99 3.93 12.09 -3.43
CA MET A 99 4.45 12.06 -4.81
C MET A 99 4.21 13.37 -5.54
N LEU A 100 3.03 13.98 -5.37
CA LEU A 100 2.79 15.33 -5.90
C LEU A 100 3.76 16.35 -5.30
N SER A 101 3.99 16.28 -3.98
CA SER A 101 4.89 17.19 -3.27
C SER A 101 6.32 17.02 -3.72
N LEU A 102 6.75 15.78 -3.99
CA LEU A 102 8.06 15.46 -4.52
C LEU A 102 8.29 16.07 -5.91
N VAL A 103 7.29 16.01 -6.78
CA VAL A 103 7.40 16.42 -8.19
C VAL A 103 7.19 17.93 -8.37
N PHE A 104 6.16 18.48 -7.75
CA PHE A 104 5.76 19.88 -7.93
C PHE A 104 6.31 20.80 -6.84
N GLY A 105 6.80 20.26 -5.72
CA GLY A 105 7.13 21.03 -4.53
C GLY A 105 5.90 21.26 -3.65
N ALA A 106 6.08 21.18 -2.33
CA ALA A 106 4.99 21.28 -1.36
C ALA A 106 4.20 22.60 -1.44
N GLU A 107 4.88 23.70 -1.78
CA GLU A 107 4.28 25.05 -1.87
C GLU A 107 3.33 25.20 -3.06
N ASN A 108 3.52 24.40 -4.11
CA ASN A 108 2.71 24.46 -5.33
C ASN A 108 1.43 23.63 -5.23
N ILE A 109 1.21 22.91 -4.12
CA ILE A 109 -0.01 22.11 -3.92
C ILE A 109 -1.05 22.96 -3.17
N PRO A 110 -2.18 23.32 -3.81
CA PRO A 110 -3.21 24.09 -3.14
C PRO A 110 -3.79 23.33 -1.95
N ARG A 111 -4.02 24.02 -0.83
CA ARG A 111 -4.64 23.43 0.37
C ARG A 111 -5.98 22.75 0.08
N ARG A 112 -6.75 23.27 -0.88
CA ARG A 112 -8.01 22.67 -1.34
C ARG A 112 -7.81 21.27 -1.92
N VAL A 113 -6.71 21.02 -2.63
CA VAL A 113 -6.39 19.69 -3.17
C VAL A 113 -6.05 18.73 -2.04
N ILE A 114 -5.24 19.17 -1.07
CA ILE A 114 -4.91 18.37 0.12
C ILE A 114 -6.18 17.96 0.86
N GLN A 115 -7.07 18.94 1.14
CA GLN A 115 -8.34 18.71 1.80
C GLN A 115 -9.28 17.80 0.99
N ALA A 116 -9.34 17.97 -0.33
CA ALA A 116 -10.16 17.14 -1.20
C ALA A 116 -9.70 15.69 -1.23
N VAL A 117 -8.39 15.44 -1.37
CA VAL A 117 -7.83 14.07 -1.41
C VAL A 117 -8.00 13.38 -0.05
N VAL A 118 -7.67 14.06 1.05
CA VAL A 118 -7.84 13.51 2.40
C VAL A 118 -9.31 13.30 2.73
N GLY A 119 -10.17 14.27 2.40
CA GLY A 119 -11.61 14.19 2.61
C GLY A 119 -12.26 13.05 1.82
N LEU A 120 -11.83 12.86 0.56
CA LEU A 120 -12.25 11.74 -0.27
C LEU A 120 -11.82 10.41 0.34
N GLY A 121 -10.56 10.27 0.77
CA GLY A 121 -10.06 9.04 1.40
C GLY A 121 -10.83 8.68 2.67
N VAL A 122 -11.10 9.66 3.55
CA VAL A 122 -11.90 9.43 4.77
C VAL A 122 -13.32 9.01 4.42
N LEU A 123 -13.97 9.71 3.48
CA LEU A 123 -15.33 9.36 3.03
C LEU A 123 -15.40 7.94 2.46
N LEU A 124 -14.47 7.59 1.57
CA LEU A 124 -14.37 6.27 0.97
C LEU A 124 -14.08 5.19 2.02
N GLY A 125 -13.21 5.46 2.99
CA GLY A 125 -12.94 4.55 4.11
C GLY A 125 -14.18 4.30 4.97
N LEU A 126 -14.97 5.33 5.26
CA LEU A 126 -16.23 5.17 6.00
C LEU A 126 -17.26 4.37 5.20
N VAL A 127 -17.41 4.67 3.90
CA VAL A 127 -18.26 3.88 3.00
C VAL A 127 -17.81 2.42 2.99
N PHE A 128 -16.51 2.16 2.93
CA PHE A 128 -15.96 0.80 2.98
C PHE A 128 -16.40 0.08 4.26
N ILE A 129 -16.22 0.68 5.44
CA ILE A 129 -16.60 0.06 6.72
C ILE A 129 -18.09 -0.29 6.73
N VAL A 130 -18.96 0.68 6.38
CA VAL A 130 -20.42 0.50 6.41
C VAL A 130 -20.83 -0.63 5.46
N VAL A 131 -20.35 -0.60 4.21
CA VAL A 131 -20.66 -1.64 3.22
C VAL A 131 -20.10 -2.99 3.65
N ASN A 132 -18.91 -3.03 4.25
CA ASN A 132 -18.26 -4.27 4.68
C ASN A 132 -19.04 -4.98 5.81
N ILE A 133 -19.68 -4.22 6.71
CA ILE A 133 -20.57 -4.77 7.74
C ILE A 133 -21.74 -5.54 7.12
N PHE A 134 -22.34 -5.01 6.05
CA PHE A 134 -23.45 -5.67 5.35
C PHE A 134 -23.01 -6.76 4.37
N ALA A 135 -21.78 -6.66 3.85
CA ALA A 135 -21.24 -7.61 2.88
C ALA A 135 -20.76 -8.91 3.53
N ILE A 136 -20.24 -8.87 4.76
CA ILE A 136 -19.67 -10.04 5.42
C ILE A 136 -20.78 -11.02 5.84
N GLY A 137 -20.67 -12.27 5.42
CA GLY A 137 -21.63 -13.34 5.73
C GLY A 137 -21.32 -14.15 6.99
N GLY A 138 -20.29 -13.78 7.75
CA GLY A 138 -19.76 -14.54 8.89
C GLY A 138 -18.26 -14.79 8.75
N SER A 139 -17.77 -15.93 9.24
CA SER A 139 -16.38 -16.35 9.09
C SER A 139 -16.26 -17.84 8.74
N GLU A 140 -15.29 -18.22 7.93
CA GLU A 140 -14.98 -19.60 7.57
C GLU A 140 -13.57 -20.00 8.01
N PRO A 141 -13.34 -21.28 8.38
CA PRO A 141 -12.00 -21.78 8.67
C PRO A 141 -11.17 -21.86 7.37
N ILE A 142 -9.93 -21.37 7.42
CA ILE A 142 -9.02 -21.35 6.27
C ILE A 142 -7.85 -22.34 6.40
N PHE A 143 -7.28 -22.50 7.59
CA PHE A 143 -6.24 -23.48 7.91
C PHE A 143 -6.18 -23.70 9.42
N GLN A 144 -5.51 -24.78 9.84
CA GLN A 144 -5.36 -25.12 11.26
C GLN A 144 -3.88 -25.37 11.56
N VAL A 145 -3.38 -24.78 12.64
CA VAL A 145 -2.01 -25.01 13.15
C VAL A 145 -2.13 -25.56 14.57
N GLY A 146 -1.91 -26.86 14.73
CA GLY A 146 -2.10 -27.54 16.00
C GLY A 146 -3.55 -27.39 16.50
N ARG A 147 -3.74 -26.71 17.64
CA ARG A 147 -5.06 -26.48 18.25
C ARG A 147 -5.73 -25.18 17.81
N LEU A 148 -5.03 -24.31 17.07
CA LEU A 148 -5.56 -23.02 16.62
C LEU A 148 -6.10 -23.14 15.20
N THR A 149 -7.38 -22.84 15.03
CA THR A 149 -8.03 -22.74 13.72
C THR A 149 -8.07 -21.29 13.30
N ALA A 150 -7.50 -20.99 12.13
CA ALA A 150 -7.54 -19.66 11.54
C ALA A 150 -8.87 -19.46 10.82
N HIS A 151 -9.52 -18.32 11.07
CA HIS A 151 -10.81 -17.96 10.49
C HIS A 151 -10.70 -16.71 9.63
N ASP A 152 -11.29 -16.71 8.43
CA ASP A 152 -11.40 -15.51 7.59
C ASP A 152 -12.85 -15.15 7.32
N GLY A 153 -13.12 -13.91 6.93
CA GLY A 153 -14.48 -13.47 6.67
C GLY A 153 -15.11 -14.15 5.46
N LEU A 154 -16.39 -14.48 5.56
CA LEU A 154 -17.17 -15.06 4.47
C LEU A 154 -17.71 -13.95 3.58
N TRP A 155 -16.86 -13.35 2.74
CA TRP A 155 -17.30 -12.35 1.76
C TRP A 155 -17.73 -12.99 0.45
N PHE A 156 -16.94 -13.95 -0.03
CA PHE A 156 -16.95 -14.35 -1.44
C PHE A 156 -17.75 -15.61 -1.76
N LYS A 157 -18.11 -16.40 -0.75
CA LYS A 157 -18.87 -17.65 -0.90
C LYS A 157 -20.35 -17.48 -0.54
N ASN A 158 -20.87 -16.25 -0.54
CA ASN A 158 -22.27 -15.98 -0.24
C ASN A 158 -23.18 -16.27 -1.45
N PRO A 159 -24.31 -16.97 -1.25
CA PRO A 159 -25.29 -17.24 -2.31
C PRO A 159 -26.15 -16.01 -2.66
N ASP A 160 -26.31 -15.03 -1.74
CA ASP A 160 -27.26 -13.92 -1.91
C ASP A 160 -26.83 -12.86 -2.93
N ALA A 161 -27.74 -12.53 -3.86
CA ALA A 161 -27.52 -11.53 -4.90
C ALA A 161 -27.26 -10.11 -4.33
N SER A 162 -27.94 -9.74 -3.24
CA SER A 162 -27.75 -8.45 -2.55
C SER A 162 -26.34 -8.29 -1.98
N ARG A 163 -25.77 -9.36 -1.41
CA ARG A 163 -24.39 -9.36 -0.89
C ARG A 163 -23.35 -9.23 -2.00
N ARG A 164 -23.62 -9.77 -3.20
CA ARG A 164 -22.74 -9.57 -4.36
C ARG A 164 -22.69 -8.11 -4.82
N SER A 165 -23.80 -7.37 -4.74
CA SER A 165 -23.81 -5.94 -5.07
C SER A 165 -22.91 -5.13 -4.13
N PHE A 166 -22.88 -5.47 -2.83
CA PHE A 166 -21.96 -4.82 -1.89
C PHE A 166 -20.49 -5.09 -2.23
N MET A 167 -20.15 -6.29 -2.73
CA MET A 167 -18.79 -6.60 -3.15
C MET A 167 -18.30 -5.72 -4.31
N TRP A 168 -19.18 -5.38 -5.25
CA TRP A 168 -18.87 -4.42 -6.32
C TRP A 168 -18.58 -3.02 -5.78
N ILE A 169 -19.34 -2.57 -4.77
CA ILE A 169 -19.09 -1.28 -4.11
C ILE A 169 -17.74 -1.30 -3.39
N LEU A 170 -17.42 -2.35 -2.64
CA LEU A 170 -16.11 -2.50 -1.99
C LEU A 170 -14.96 -2.50 -3.01
N PHE A 171 -15.14 -3.15 -4.17
CA PHE A 171 -14.17 -3.11 -5.25
C PHE A 171 -14.04 -1.71 -5.85
N ALA A 172 -15.15 -1.01 -6.12
CA ALA A 172 -15.14 0.35 -6.66
C ALA A 172 -14.44 1.33 -5.71
N VAL A 173 -14.68 1.21 -4.39
CA VAL A 173 -13.98 2.00 -3.38
C VAL A 173 -12.47 1.76 -3.46
N ARG A 174 -12.02 0.50 -3.44
CA ARG A 174 -10.60 0.13 -3.55
C ARG A 174 -9.97 0.55 -4.88
N PHE A 175 -10.76 0.53 -5.95
CA PHE A 175 -10.32 0.95 -7.28
C PHE A 175 -10.03 2.44 -7.32
N VAL A 176 -10.90 3.27 -6.72
CA VAL A 176 -10.66 4.71 -6.61
C VAL A 176 -9.48 4.99 -5.67
N ASP A 177 -9.45 4.35 -4.51
CA ASP A 177 -8.42 4.52 -3.49
C ASP A 177 -8.16 3.20 -2.76
N PRO A 178 -6.93 2.64 -2.77
CA PRO A 178 -5.69 3.28 -3.21
C PRO A 178 -5.28 3.05 -4.66
N VAL A 179 -5.97 2.19 -5.43
CA VAL A 179 -5.46 1.74 -6.74
C VAL A 179 -5.24 2.91 -7.71
N LEU A 180 -6.27 3.69 -8.01
CA LEU A 180 -6.16 4.79 -8.97
C LEU A 180 -5.26 5.91 -8.44
N LEU A 181 -5.38 6.29 -7.17
CA LEU A 181 -4.51 7.32 -6.57
C LEU A 181 -3.03 6.95 -6.65
N VAL A 182 -2.65 5.74 -6.23
CA VAL A 182 -1.25 5.30 -6.27
C VAL A 182 -0.77 5.11 -7.71
N PHE A 183 -1.63 4.63 -8.61
CA PHE A 183 -1.31 4.53 -10.03
C PHE A 183 -1.00 5.92 -10.63
N LEU A 184 -1.86 6.91 -10.40
CA LEU A 184 -1.66 8.28 -10.89
C LEU A 184 -0.41 8.93 -10.29
N ALA A 185 -0.14 8.70 -9.00
CA ALA A 185 1.11 9.10 -8.36
C ALA A 185 2.34 8.51 -9.07
N GLY A 186 2.31 7.21 -9.38
CA GLY A 186 3.35 6.55 -10.17
C GLY A 186 3.53 7.18 -11.55
N THR A 187 2.43 7.46 -12.26
CA THR A 187 2.46 8.13 -13.57
C THR A 187 3.12 9.51 -13.50
N VAL A 188 2.74 10.34 -12.52
CA VAL A 188 3.30 11.69 -12.34
C VAL A 188 4.80 11.63 -12.05
N VAL A 189 5.22 10.71 -11.17
CA VAL A 189 6.64 10.51 -10.82
C VAL A 189 7.46 10.06 -12.02
N LEU A 190 6.96 9.10 -12.82
CA LEU A 190 7.66 8.62 -14.03
C LEU A 190 7.73 9.69 -15.12
N TRP A 191 6.65 10.44 -15.30
CA TRP A 191 6.64 11.58 -16.20
C TRP A 191 7.70 12.61 -15.78
N HIS A 192 7.81 12.89 -14.47
CA HIS A 192 8.85 13.79 -13.96
C HIS A 192 10.27 13.22 -14.12
N ALA A 193 10.46 11.91 -13.92
CA ALA A 193 11.74 11.23 -14.13
C ALA A 193 12.23 11.38 -15.58
N ARG A 194 11.31 11.24 -16.54
CA ARG A 194 11.60 11.36 -17.97
C ARG A 194 11.92 12.80 -18.39
N ASN A 195 11.24 13.77 -17.80
CA ASN A 195 11.39 15.19 -18.09
C ASN A 195 12.24 15.92 -17.05
N TYR A 196 13.14 15.22 -16.37
CA TYR A 196 13.92 15.79 -15.29
C TYR A 196 14.86 16.88 -15.83
N PRO A 197 14.82 18.12 -15.30
CA PRO A 197 15.58 19.25 -15.85
C PRO A 197 17.08 18.98 -15.87
N VAL A 198 17.75 19.43 -16.95
CA VAL A 198 19.19 19.19 -17.15
C VAL A 198 20.00 19.86 -16.05
N GLU A 199 19.62 21.07 -15.63
CA GLU A 199 20.29 21.82 -14.56
C GLU A 199 20.20 21.08 -13.23
N LYS A 200 19.03 20.53 -12.91
CA LYS A 200 18.84 19.71 -11.70
C LYS A 200 19.61 18.39 -11.79
N ARG A 201 19.80 17.84 -12.98
CA ARG A 201 20.56 16.61 -13.21
C ARG A 201 22.06 16.79 -12.95
N MET A 202 22.59 18.00 -13.15
CA MET A 202 23.99 18.31 -12.80
C MET A 202 24.21 18.31 -11.27
N LEU A 203 23.19 18.71 -10.50
CA LEU A 203 23.23 18.73 -9.04
C LEU A 203 22.88 17.36 -8.42
N TYR A 204 21.89 16.68 -9.00
CA TYR A 204 21.31 15.44 -8.48
C TYR A 204 21.17 14.39 -9.59
N ASP A 205 22.30 13.84 -10.03
CA ASP A 205 22.40 12.93 -11.19
C ASP A 205 21.67 11.58 -10.99
N ASN A 206 21.51 11.13 -9.76
CA ASN A 206 20.79 9.89 -9.43
C ASN A 206 19.27 10.10 -9.28
N MET A 207 18.79 11.34 -9.21
CA MET A 207 17.38 11.61 -8.96
C MET A 207 16.43 10.99 -10.01
N PRO A 208 16.72 11.00 -11.32
CA PRO A 208 15.89 10.30 -12.29
C PRO A 208 15.75 8.80 -12.01
N ILE A 209 16.84 8.13 -11.62
CA ILE A 209 16.83 6.69 -11.31
C ILE A 209 15.96 6.43 -10.07
N LYS A 210 16.08 7.26 -9.04
CA LYS A 210 15.22 7.20 -7.85
C LYS A 210 13.75 7.31 -8.20
N LEU A 211 13.41 8.27 -9.07
CA LEU A 211 12.04 8.48 -9.52
C LEU A 211 11.54 7.31 -10.38
N TYR A 212 12.38 6.70 -11.22
CA TYR A 212 12.00 5.47 -11.94
C TYR A 212 11.69 4.31 -11.00
N LEU A 213 12.52 4.08 -10.00
CA LEU A 213 12.30 3.04 -8.98
C LEU A 213 11.04 3.31 -8.16
N LEU A 214 10.81 4.56 -7.78
CA LEU A 214 9.64 5.00 -7.03
C LEU A 214 8.33 4.85 -7.84
N GLY A 215 8.35 5.23 -9.12
CA GLY A 215 7.23 5.03 -10.03
C GLY A 215 6.93 3.55 -10.26
N ALA A 216 7.96 2.72 -10.42
CA ALA A 216 7.82 1.26 -10.53
C ALA A 216 7.28 0.63 -9.24
N SER A 217 7.67 1.16 -8.07
CA SER A 217 7.12 0.78 -6.77
C SER A 217 5.61 1.04 -6.72
N CYS A 218 5.18 2.25 -7.09
CA CYS A 218 3.75 2.62 -7.15
C CYS A 218 2.94 1.70 -8.07
N TYR A 219 3.44 1.43 -9.28
CA TYR A 219 2.77 0.52 -10.20
C TYR A 219 2.73 -0.93 -9.71
N SER A 220 3.82 -1.42 -9.12
CA SER A 220 3.87 -2.79 -8.58
C SER A 220 2.77 -3.02 -7.55
N PHE A 221 2.55 -2.03 -6.67
CA PHE A 221 1.46 -2.07 -5.72
C PHE A 221 0.08 -1.94 -6.39
N ALA A 222 -0.15 -0.86 -7.15
CA ALA A 222 -1.46 -0.58 -7.73
C ALA A 222 -1.96 -1.69 -8.67
N LEU A 223 -1.08 -2.21 -9.54
CA LEU A 223 -1.42 -3.27 -10.48
C LEU A 223 -1.64 -4.62 -9.79
N SER A 224 -0.89 -4.93 -8.73
CA SER A 224 -1.12 -6.20 -7.99
C SER A 224 -2.46 -6.19 -7.27
N MET A 225 -2.85 -5.06 -6.69
CA MET A 225 -4.16 -4.88 -6.06
C MET A 225 -5.29 -4.90 -7.09
N LEU A 226 -5.13 -4.21 -8.22
CA LEU A 226 -6.09 -4.24 -9.33
C LEU A 226 -6.29 -5.66 -9.87
N THR A 227 -5.19 -6.38 -10.11
CA THR A 227 -5.22 -7.77 -10.60
C THR A 227 -5.96 -8.66 -9.62
N THR A 228 -5.68 -8.54 -8.31
CA THR A 228 -6.36 -9.32 -7.27
C THR A 228 -7.88 -9.08 -7.29
N GLY A 229 -8.30 -7.82 -7.43
CA GLY A 229 -9.73 -7.50 -7.48
C GLY A 229 -10.40 -7.93 -8.80
N LEU A 230 -9.73 -7.81 -9.95
CA LEU A 230 -10.25 -8.28 -11.23
C LEU A 230 -10.39 -9.81 -11.29
N LEU A 231 -9.40 -10.56 -10.76
CA LEU A 231 -9.47 -12.02 -10.67
C LEU A 231 -10.70 -12.46 -9.86
N TYR A 232 -11.05 -11.70 -8.82
CA TYR A 232 -12.25 -11.97 -8.06
C TYR A 232 -13.52 -11.64 -8.84
N VAL A 233 -13.62 -10.40 -9.34
CA VAL A 233 -14.84 -9.88 -9.97
C VAL A 233 -15.20 -10.59 -11.27
N VAL A 234 -14.20 -10.90 -12.10
CA VAL A 234 -14.40 -11.46 -13.45
C VAL A 234 -14.38 -12.98 -13.43
N ASN A 235 -13.44 -13.59 -12.71
CA ASN A 235 -13.23 -15.05 -12.74
C ASN A 235 -13.81 -15.76 -11.52
N GLY A 236 -14.39 -15.02 -10.56
CA GLY A 236 -14.96 -15.60 -9.35
C GLY A 236 -13.93 -16.32 -8.49
N LEU A 237 -12.63 -16.00 -8.61
CA LEU A 237 -11.56 -16.65 -7.86
C LEU A 237 -11.35 -15.93 -6.51
N PRO A 238 -11.89 -16.45 -5.39
CA PRO A 238 -11.68 -15.83 -4.09
C PRO A 238 -10.23 -16.01 -3.61
N ASN A 239 -9.83 -15.19 -2.64
CA ASN A 239 -8.66 -15.40 -1.78
C ASN A 239 -7.28 -15.38 -2.47
N GLN A 240 -7.12 -14.66 -3.58
CA GLN A 240 -5.82 -14.42 -4.22
C GLN A 240 -4.99 -13.30 -3.55
N TRP A 241 -5.13 -13.15 -2.22
CA TRP A 241 -4.47 -12.09 -1.44
C TRP A 241 -2.94 -12.13 -1.52
N TRP A 242 -2.37 -13.29 -1.84
CA TRP A 242 -0.92 -13.47 -2.01
C TRP A 242 -0.36 -12.63 -3.17
N VAL A 243 -1.12 -12.40 -4.24
CA VAL A 243 -0.71 -11.58 -5.40
C VAL A 243 -0.46 -10.15 -4.93
N TYR A 244 -1.41 -9.63 -4.16
CA TYR A 244 -1.32 -8.32 -3.52
C TYR A 244 -0.11 -8.24 -2.55
N TYR A 245 0.13 -9.25 -1.69
CA TYR A 245 1.28 -9.23 -0.78
C TYR A 245 2.63 -9.32 -1.53
N ALA A 246 2.69 -10.07 -2.63
CA ALA A 246 3.88 -10.14 -3.48
C ALA A 246 4.16 -8.78 -4.14
N GLY A 247 3.14 -8.11 -4.66
CA GLY A 247 3.28 -6.77 -5.23
C GLY A 247 3.70 -5.73 -4.20
N ALA A 248 3.18 -5.82 -2.97
CA ALA A 248 3.61 -4.98 -1.85
C ALA A 248 5.09 -5.22 -1.46
N LEU A 249 5.55 -6.48 -1.44
CA LEU A 249 6.97 -6.79 -1.22
C LEU A 249 7.86 -6.20 -2.31
N LEU A 250 7.49 -6.41 -3.58
CA LEU A 250 8.22 -5.87 -4.71
C LEU A 250 8.30 -4.34 -4.65
N ALA A 251 7.18 -3.68 -4.35
CA ALA A 251 7.13 -2.24 -4.14
C ALA A 251 8.08 -1.81 -3.00
N GLY A 252 8.04 -2.50 -1.86
CA GLY A 252 8.94 -2.23 -0.74
C GLY A 252 10.43 -2.36 -1.09
N PHE A 253 10.81 -3.36 -1.90
CA PHE A 253 12.20 -3.49 -2.37
C PHE A 253 12.62 -2.38 -3.33
N LEU A 254 11.76 -2.01 -4.28
CA LEU A 254 12.01 -0.91 -5.21
C LEU A 254 12.13 0.43 -4.47
N GLU A 255 11.28 0.64 -3.47
CA GLU A 255 11.31 1.81 -2.59
C GLU A 255 12.62 1.88 -1.80
N THR A 256 13.03 0.76 -1.22
CA THR A 256 14.29 0.64 -0.48
C THR A 256 15.48 0.98 -1.39
N ALA A 257 15.51 0.42 -2.59
CA ALA A 257 16.55 0.71 -3.58
C ALA A 257 16.56 2.20 -3.96
N SER A 258 15.40 2.82 -4.15
CA SER A 258 15.28 4.25 -4.44
C SER A 258 15.83 5.13 -3.30
N LEU A 259 15.45 4.83 -2.06
CA LEU A 259 15.84 5.62 -0.89
C LEU A 259 17.33 5.45 -0.55
N ALA A 260 17.89 4.25 -0.77
CA ALA A 260 19.29 3.93 -0.52
C ALA A 260 20.26 4.63 -1.47
N LEU A 261 19.83 4.95 -2.70
CA LEU A 261 20.68 5.68 -3.64
C LEU A 261 21.05 7.06 -3.07
N PRO A 262 22.32 7.52 -3.21
CA PRO A 262 22.67 8.90 -2.89
C PRO A 262 22.07 9.84 -3.93
N MET A 263 21.88 11.12 -3.58
CA MET A 263 21.35 12.12 -4.52
C MET A 263 22.34 12.45 -5.64
N LYS A 264 23.64 12.29 -5.39
CA LYS A 264 24.75 12.50 -6.33
C LYS A 264 25.63 11.23 -6.40
N LYS A 265 26.08 10.79 -7.58
CA LYS A 265 26.93 9.58 -7.76
C LYS A 265 28.31 9.75 -7.14
N HIS A 266 28.90 10.93 -7.33
CA HIS A 266 30.17 11.29 -6.71
C HIS A 266 29.89 12.28 -5.59
N VAL A 267 29.76 11.76 -4.38
CA VAL A 267 30.01 12.58 -3.19
C VAL A 267 31.52 12.74 -3.16
N GLN A 268 32.03 13.88 -3.67
CA GLN A 268 33.35 14.33 -3.22
C GLN A 268 33.19 14.55 -1.73
N VAL A 269 33.57 13.55 -0.94
CA VAL A 269 34.01 13.81 0.42
C VAL A 269 35.25 14.64 0.21
N SER A 270 35.10 15.97 0.22
CA SER A 270 36.24 16.84 0.39
C SER A 270 36.81 16.44 1.75
N GLU A 271 37.86 15.64 1.71
CA GLU A 271 38.84 15.55 2.78
C GLU A 271 39.32 16.99 3.03
N HIS A 272 38.63 17.65 3.95
CA HIS A 272 39.13 18.80 4.68
C HIS A 272 39.21 18.29 6.12
N LEU A 273 40.37 17.72 6.45
CA LEU A 273 41.46 18.37 7.20
C LEU A 273 41.08 18.58 8.66
#